data_AF-D4ZH52-F1
#
_entry.id   AF-D4ZH52-F1
#
_cell.length_a   1.000
_cell.length_b   1.000
_cell.length_c   1.000
_cell.angle_alpha   90.00
_cell.angle_beta   90.00
_cell.angle_gamma   90.00
#
_symmetry.space_group_name_H-M   'P 1'
#
loop_
_entity.id
_entity.type
_entity.pdbx_description
1 polymer ?
#
loop_
_entity_poly.entity_id
_entity_poly.type
_entity_poly.pdbx_seq_one_letter_code
_entity_poly.pdbx_strand_id
1 'polypeptide(L)'
;MSSVAISNTSHASFSSRIINWYEQFGRKHLPWQQDKTPYKVWVSEIMLQQTQVSTVIPYYLKFMDRFPTIDSLADAPQDEVLHYWTGLGYYARARNLHKSAQLIRDEHDSTFPRDFEDVLSLPGIGRSTAGAVLSLALAQHHAILDGNVKRVLARHGAIDGWPGKKPVENKLWDLTEKLTPNLDVQKYNQAMMDIGASICSRSRPICSDCPVAIDCQAQLSGRQSEYPGKKPKKVIPEKNAYMLVQVKGDEVILEKRPPAGIWGGLWCFPQFSTREELDEYLITKGLAVFEEEILPGFRHTFSHFHLDISPILVSVEGFSDNLVMEDKPSLWYNLPHPPKVGLAAATERILASLGSVLIKE
;
A
#
# COMPACT_ATOMS: atom_id res chain seq x y z
N MET A 1 -21.16 31.12 -15.01
CA MET A 1 -20.35 31.51 -16.18
C MET A 1 -19.14 32.27 -15.69
N SER A 2 -17.96 31.65 -15.78
CA SER A 2 -16.66 32.30 -15.92
C SER A 2 -15.68 31.18 -16.28
N SER A 3 -15.73 30.79 -17.55
CA SER A 3 -14.71 29.94 -18.17
C SER A 3 -13.47 30.82 -18.35
N VAL A 4 -12.52 30.71 -17.43
CA VAL A 4 -11.17 31.26 -17.66
C VAL A 4 -10.55 30.40 -18.73
N ALA A 5 -10.51 30.92 -19.96
CA ALA A 5 -9.81 30.29 -21.06
C ALA A 5 -8.32 30.26 -20.72
N ILE A 6 -7.78 29.07 -20.51
CA ILE A 6 -6.34 28.84 -20.40
C ILE A 6 -5.72 29.37 -21.69
N SER A 7 -4.87 30.39 -21.59
CA SER A 7 -4.11 30.91 -22.72
C SER A 7 -3.09 29.84 -23.17
N ASN A 8 -3.53 28.91 -24.01
CA ASN A 8 -2.71 27.89 -24.63
C ASN A 8 -1.83 28.52 -25.72
N THR A 9 -0.76 29.20 -25.33
CA THR A 9 0.29 29.60 -26.26
C THR A 9 1.03 28.35 -26.73
N SER A 10 0.94 28.01 -28.02
CA SER A 10 1.49 26.76 -28.58
C SER A 10 3.02 26.64 -28.51
N HIS A 11 3.72 27.68 -28.07
CA HIS A 11 5.18 27.75 -27.93
C HIS A 11 5.71 27.29 -26.56
N ALA A 12 4.87 27.11 -25.54
CA ALA A 12 5.33 26.64 -24.23
C ALA A 12 5.66 25.14 -24.26
N SER A 13 6.78 24.72 -23.65
CA SER A 13 7.16 23.30 -23.55
C SER A 13 6.13 22.48 -22.76
N PHE A 14 6.17 21.15 -22.92
CA PHE A 14 5.34 20.23 -22.15
C PHE A 14 5.45 20.50 -20.64
N SER A 15 6.68 20.58 -20.11
CA SER A 15 6.93 20.79 -18.69
C SER A 15 6.39 22.13 -18.19
N SER A 16 6.56 23.21 -18.95
CA SER A 16 6.03 24.52 -18.59
C SER A 16 4.50 24.54 -18.49
N ARG A 17 3.80 23.84 -19.41
CA ARG A 17 2.32 23.75 -19.35
C ARG A 17 1.85 22.96 -18.11
N ILE A 18 2.55 21.89 -17.76
CA ILE A 18 2.29 21.09 -16.56
C ILE A 18 2.50 21.91 -15.28
N ILE A 19 3.61 22.65 -15.19
CA ILE A 19 3.92 23.50 -14.04
C ILE A 19 2.89 24.64 -13.91
N ASN A 20 2.54 25.30 -15.01
CA ASN A 20 1.52 26.36 -15.00
C ASN A 20 0.16 25.87 -14.53
N TRP A 21 -0.23 24.64 -14.92
CA TRP A 21 -1.45 24.00 -14.41
C TRP A 21 -1.37 23.73 -12.91
N TYR A 22 -0.23 23.25 -12.41
CA TYR A 22 -0.04 22.99 -10.98
C TYR A 22 -0.18 24.26 -10.14
N GLU A 23 0.30 25.40 -10.65
CA GLU A 23 0.19 26.64 -9.90
C GLU A 23 -1.26 27.07 -9.69
N GLN A 24 -2.12 26.84 -10.69
CA GLN A 24 -3.52 27.24 -10.67
C GLN A 24 -4.44 26.21 -10.00
N PHE A 25 -4.19 24.93 -10.21
CA PHE A 25 -5.14 23.85 -9.88
C PHE A 25 -4.54 22.69 -9.06
N GLY A 26 -3.22 22.67 -8.90
CA GLY A 26 -2.51 21.60 -8.20
C GLY A 26 -2.89 21.50 -6.73
N ARG A 27 -2.84 20.29 -6.17
CA ARG A 27 -3.06 20.11 -4.74
C ARG A 27 -1.82 20.54 -3.97
N LYS A 28 -2.04 21.43 -2.98
CA LYS A 28 -0.99 22.05 -2.16
C LYS A 28 -1.21 21.88 -0.65
N HIS A 29 -2.32 21.28 -0.24
CA HIS A 29 -2.79 21.24 1.15
C HIS A 29 -2.71 19.85 1.79
N LEU A 30 -2.10 18.86 1.13
CA LEU A 30 -1.99 17.52 1.71
C LEU A 30 -1.02 17.54 2.90
N PRO A 31 -1.22 16.70 3.94
CA PRO A 31 -0.38 16.72 5.14
C PRO A 31 1.12 16.59 4.85
N TRP A 32 1.50 15.67 3.96
CA TRP A 32 2.90 15.44 3.55
C TRP A 32 3.47 16.50 2.60
N GLN A 33 2.66 17.47 2.18
CA GLN A 33 3.12 18.64 1.42
C GLN A 33 3.47 19.83 2.34
N GLN A 34 3.11 19.75 3.62
CA GLN A 34 3.46 20.77 4.63
C GLN A 34 4.79 20.41 5.29
N ASP A 35 5.64 21.42 5.54
CA ASP A 35 6.94 21.27 6.21
C ASP A 35 7.73 20.05 5.71
N LYS A 36 7.92 20.00 4.40
CA LYS A 36 8.46 18.84 3.69
C LYS A 36 9.85 18.49 4.22
N THR A 37 10.01 17.22 4.57
CA THR A 37 11.30 16.59 4.82
C THR A 37 11.38 15.29 4.01
N PRO A 38 12.59 14.80 3.67
CA PRO A 38 12.73 13.51 3.00
C PRO A 38 12.01 12.38 3.74
N TYR A 39 12.09 12.35 5.08
CA TYR A 39 11.37 11.38 5.91
C TYR A 39 9.84 11.43 5.71
N LYS A 40 9.24 12.62 5.86
CA LYS A 40 7.79 12.81 5.70
C LYS A 40 7.30 12.44 4.30
N VAL A 41 8.04 12.86 3.27
CA VAL A 41 7.71 12.54 1.87
C VAL A 41 7.85 11.04 1.64
N TRP A 42 8.94 10.42 2.08
CA TRP A 42 9.17 8.99 1.95
C TRP A 42 8.06 8.15 2.58
N VAL A 43 7.67 8.42 3.83
CA VAL A 43 6.55 7.72 4.49
C VAL A 43 5.28 7.84 3.67
N SER A 44 4.94 9.05 3.19
CA SER A 44 3.75 9.26 2.37
C SER A 44 3.80 8.52 1.04
N GLU A 45 4.95 8.50 0.37
CA GLU A 45 5.14 7.82 -0.91
C GLU A 45 4.98 6.31 -0.77
N ILE A 46 5.52 5.71 0.30
CA ILE A 46 5.31 4.29 0.60
C ILE A 46 3.83 4.00 0.89
N MET A 47 3.14 4.84 1.68
CA MET A 47 1.71 4.67 1.96
C MET A 47 0.83 4.81 0.71
N LEU A 48 1.19 5.69 -0.23
CA LEU A 48 0.42 5.94 -1.46
C LEU A 48 0.60 4.85 -2.53
N GLN A 49 1.54 3.93 -2.37
CA GLN A 49 1.69 2.79 -3.28
C GLN A 49 0.42 1.91 -3.30
N GLN A 50 -0.34 1.98 -4.39
CA GLN A 50 -1.58 1.22 -4.56
C GLN A 50 -2.67 1.54 -3.52
N THR A 51 -2.61 2.71 -2.87
CA THR A 51 -3.61 3.18 -1.91
C THR A 51 -4.09 4.59 -2.29
N GLN A 52 -5.38 4.88 -2.08
CA GLN A 52 -5.94 6.18 -2.43
C GLN A 52 -5.54 7.25 -1.41
N VAL A 53 -5.39 8.50 -1.88
CA VAL A 53 -5.02 9.66 -1.05
C VAL A 53 -5.97 9.82 0.15
N SER A 54 -7.28 9.75 -0.07
CA SER A 54 -8.29 9.87 1.00
C SER A 54 -8.13 8.81 2.08
N THR A 55 -7.78 7.57 1.69
CA THR A 55 -7.48 6.50 2.63
C THR A 55 -6.19 6.77 3.40
N VAL A 56 -5.14 7.28 2.74
CA VAL A 56 -3.82 7.49 3.37
C VAL A 56 -3.82 8.61 4.40
N ILE A 57 -4.56 9.70 4.19
CA ILE A 57 -4.55 10.88 5.07
C ILE A 57 -4.66 10.54 6.58
N PRO A 58 -5.70 9.82 7.06
CA PRO A 58 -5.82 9.53 8.49
C PRO A 58 -4.71 8.63 9.02
N TYR A 59 -4.18 7.71 8.21
CA TYR A 59 -3.07 6.85 8.62
C TYR A 59 -1.76 7.62 8.71
N TYR A 60 -1.47 8.44 7.72
CA TYR A 60 -0.28 9.29 7.71
C TYR A 60 -0.24 10.18 8.96
N LEU A 61 -1.35 10.83 9.30
CA LEU A 61 -1.43 11.70 10.48
C LEU A 61 -1.13 10.92 11.77
N LYS A 62 -1.79 9.78 12.00
CA LYS A 62 -1.54 8.93 13.20
C LYS A 62 -0.12 8.37 13.23
N PHE A 63 0.41 7.97 12.07
CA PHE A 63 1.74 7.39 11.95
C PHE A 63 2.82 8.43 12.24
N MET A 64 2.69 9.64 11.69
CA MET A 64 3.64 10.73 11.92
C MET A 64 3.56 11.31 13.34
N ASP A 65 2.40 11.25 13.98
CA ASP A 65 2.24 11.58 15.40
C ASP A 65 3.01 10.60 16.30
N ARG A 66 2.91 9.29 16.01
CA ARG A 66 3.62 8.26 16.77
C ARG A 66 5.12 8.18 16.45
N PHE A 67 5.46 8.32 15.17
CA PHE A 67 6.82 8.17 14.64
C PHE A 67 7.26 9.46 13.94
N PRO A 68 7.49 10.56 14.68
CA PRO A 68 7.81 11.86 14.09
C PRO A 68 9.19 11.93 13.43
N THR A 69 10.11 11.02 13.78
CA THR A 69 11.50 10.97 13.30
C THR A 69 11.90 9.58 12.81
N ILE A 70 13.01 9.48 12.06
CA ILE A 70 13.59 8.21 11.64
C ILE A 70 13.96 7.35 12.83
N ASP A 71 14.59 7.91 13.87
CA ASP A 71 14.93 7.19 15.12
C ASP A 71 13.68 6.58 15.76
N SER A 72 12.62 7.39 15.93
CA SER A 72 11.39 6.91 16.57
C SER A 72 10.73 5.75 15.80
N LEU A 73 10.89 5.71 14.47
CA LEU A 73 10.42 4.61 13.64
C LEU A 73 11.35 3.40 13.71
N ALA A 74 12.68 3.62 13.63
CA ALA A 74 13.70 2.59 13.64
C ALA A 74 13.72 1.80 14.96
N ASP A 75 13.60 2.52 16.09
CA ASP A 75 13.65 1.98 17.45
C ASP A 75 12.37 1.26 17.87
N ALA A 76 11.26 1.51 17.17
CA ALA A 76 9.98 0.92 17.50
C ALA A 76 9.98 -0.61 17.27
N PRO A 77 9.30 -1.39 18.14
CA PRO A 77 9.05 -2.79 17.86
C PRO A 77 8.27 -2.96 16.54
N GLN A 78 8.64 -3.95 15.73
CA GLN A 78 8.00 -4.17 14.43
C GLN A 78 6.47 -4.33 14.54
N ASP A 79 5.98 -5.00 15.60
CA ASP A 79 4.54 -5.22 15.79
C ASP A 79 3.78 -3.91 16.04
N GLU A 80 4.42 -2.92 16.68
CA GLU A 80 3.84 -1.60 16.85
C GLU A 80 3.78 -0.88 15.50
N VAL A 81 4.84 -0.92 14.69
CA VAL A 81 4.82 -0.33 13.34
C VAL A 81 3.71 -0.96 12.47
N LEU A 82 3.57 -2.29 12.53
CA LEU A 82 2.52 -3.01 11.80
C LEU A 82 1.12 -2.71 12.35
N HIS A 83 0.98 -2.45 13.65
CA HIS A 83 -0.27 -2.00 14.25
C HIS A 83 -0.71 -0.66 13.64
N TYR A 84 0.16 0.35 13.56
CA TYR A 84 -0.16 1.64 12.92
C TYR A 84 -0.37 1.54 11.40
N TRP A 85 0.04 0.42 10.78
CA TRP A 85 -0.21 0.12 9.36
C TRP A 85 -1.47 -0.72 9.11
N THR A 86 -2.08 -1.26 10.18
CA THR A 86 -3.17 -2.23 10.07
C THR A 86 -4.38 -1.62 9.35
N GLY A 87 -4.85 -2.27 8.28
CA GLY A 87 -5.91 -1.74 7.40
C GLY A 87 -5.42 -1.08 6.10
N LEU A 88 -4.15 -0.66 5.98
CA LEU A 88 -3.62 -0.10 4.72
C LEU A 88 -3.29 -1.16 3.66
N GLY A 89 -3.17 -2.43 4.06
CA GLY A 89 -2.78 -3.54 3.19
C GLY A 89 -1.33 -3.48 2.69
N TYR A 90 -0.93 -4.51 1.94
CA TYR A 90 0.45 -4.68 1.42
C TYR A 90 1.54 -4.48 2.49
N TYR A 91 1.46 -5.21 3.61
CA TYR A 91 2.32 -5.05 4.79
C TYR A 91 3.81 -5.28 4.57
N ALA A 92 4.21 -5.84 3.42
CA ALA A 92 5.62 -5.83 3.02
C ALA A 92 6.16 -4.40 2.91
N ARG A 93 5.32 -3.42 2.55
CA ARG A 93 5.66 -1.99 2.56
C ARG A 93 6.06 -1.50 3.94
N ALA A 94 5.27 -1.79 4.96
CA ALA A 94 5.55 -1.40 6.35
C ALA A 94 6.83 -2.03 6.88
N ARG A 95 7.04 -3.32 6.62
CA ARG A 95 8.27 -4.03 7.03
C ARG A 95 9.50 -3.48 6.34
N ASN A 96 9.42 -3.22 5.04
CA ASN A 96 10.51 -2.61 4.29
C ASN A 96 10.76 -1.17 4.73
N LEU A 97 9.72 -0.39 5.00
CA LEU A 97 9.83 0.97 5.58
C LEU A 97 10.58 0.92 6.91
N HIS A 98 10.19 0.02 7.81
CA HIS A 98 10.83 -0.14 9.12
C HIS A 98 12.29 -0.57 9.00
N LYS A 99 12.58 -1.58 8.18
CA LYS A 99 13.95 -2.03 7.91
C LYS A 99 14.81 -0.91 7.32
N SER A 100 14.26 -0.14 6.39
CA SER A 100 14.96 1.03 5.80
C SER A 100 15.18 2.12 6.84
N ALA A 101 14.26 2.36 7.78
CA ALA A 101 14.47 3.31 8.87
C ALA A 101 15.64 2.88 9.77
N GLN A 102 15.74 1.58 10.07
CA GLN A 102 16.87 1.01 10.81
C GLN A 102 18.18 1.19 10.07
N LEU A 103 18.23 0.89 8.77
CA LEU A 103 19.43 1.12 7.94
C LEU A 103 19.82 2.60 7.90
N ILE A 104 18.86 3.52 7.78
CA ILE A 104 19.15 4.95 7.80
C ILE A 104 19.71 5.39 9.17
N ARG A 105 19.16 4.87 10.27
CA ARG A 105 19.70 5.13 11.62
C ARG A 105 21.13 4.61 11.76
N ASP A 106 21.36 3.37 11.36
CA ASP A 106 22.61 2.64 11.64
C ASP A 106 23.74 2.98 10.66
N GLU A 107 23.44 3.26 9.40
CA GLU A 107 24.42 3.47 8.33
C GLU A 107 24.53 4.93 7.86
N HIS A 108 23.53 5.77 8.18
CA HIS A 108 23.45 7.16 7.75
C HIS A 108 23.19 8.15 8.90
N ASP A 109 23.47 7.77 10.15
CA ASP A 109 23.32 8.60 11.35
C ASP A 109 21.94 9.31 11.43
N SER A 110 20.88 8.55 11.14
CA SER A 110 19.48 9.02 11.12
C SER A 110 19.20 10.16 10.13
N THR A 111 20.11 10.40 9.19
CA THR A 111 19.96 11.36 8.11
C THR A 111 19.53 10.64 6.84
N PHE A 112 18.36 10.99 6.31
CA PHE A 112 17.87 10.38 5.08
C PHE A 112 18.86 10.60 3.92
N PRO A 113 19.30 9.54 3.20
CA PRO A 113 20.33 9.67 2.18
C PRO A 113 19.89 10.58 1.04
N ARG A 114 20.85 11.31 0.47
CA ARG A 114 20.61 12.32 -0.58
C ARG A 114 21.06 11.85 -1.96
N ASP A 115 21.91 10.84 -2.02
CA ASP A 115 22.37 10.24 -3.25
C ASP A 115 21.35 9.21 -3.77
N PHE A 116 21.14 9.20 -5.08
CA PHE A 116 20.08 8.40 -5.70
C PHE A 116 20.28 6.91 -5.48
N GLU A 117 21.53 6.43 -5.60
CA GLU A 117 21.86 5.00 -5.46
C GLU A 117 21.68 4.54 -4.01
N ASP A 118 22.03 5.37 -3.03
CA ASP A 118 21.81 5.06 -1.62
C ASP A 118 20.31 4.93 -1.31
N VAL A 119 19.50 5.88 -1.79
CA VAL A 119 18.04 5.83 -1.64
C VAL A 119 17.44 4.61 -2.38
N LEU A 120 17.96 4.27 -3.55
CA LEU A 120 17.51 3.11 -4.34
C LEU A 120 17.88 1.78 -3.67
N SER A 121 18.98 1.74 -2.92
CA SER A 121 19.43 0.54 -2.20
C SER A 121 18.54 0.16 -1.02
N LEU A 122 17.77 1.13 -0.49
CA LEU A 122 16.89 0.92 0.65
C LEU A 122 15.73 -0.04 0.32
N PRO A 123 15.44 -1.02 1.20
CA PRO A 123 14.32 -1.93 1.04
C PRO A 123 12.99 -1.24 0.73
N GLY A 124 12.30 -1.73 -0.32
CA GLY A 124 10.98 -1.23 -0.71
C GLY A 124 10.97 0.06 -1.51
N ILE A 125 12.15 0.64 -1.79
CA ILE A 125 12.29 1.81 -2.65
C ILE A 125 12.70 1.36 -4.06
N GLY A 126 11.88 1.68 -5.06
CA GLY A 126 12.22 1.50 -6.47
C GLY A 126 12.60 2.83 -7.13
N ARG A 127 13.09 2.76 -8.37
CA ARG A 127 13.53 3.92 -9.17
C ARG A 127 12.59 5.13 -9.10
N SER A 128 11.29 4.90 -9.30
CA SER A 128 10.30 5.98 -9.26
C SER A 128 10.09 6.56 -7.86
N THR A 129 10.19 5.75 -6.80
CA THR A 129 10.03 6.22 -5.42
C THR A 129 11.27 7.00 -4.97
N ALA A 130 12.47 6.54 -5.32
CA ALA A 130 13.70 7.31 -5.09
C ALA A 130 13.63 8.68 -5.76
N GLY A 131 13.24 8.72 -7.04
CA GLY A 131 13.05 9.97 -7.77
C GLY A 131 11.97 10.86 -7.17
N ALA A 132 10.85 10.28 -6.71
CA ALA A 132 9.78 11.04 -6.07
C ALA A 132 10.24 11.69 -4.76
N VAL A 133 10.87 10.92 -3.86
CA VAL A 133 11.35 11.45 -2.58
C VAL A 133 12.36 12.57 -2.77
N LEU A 134 13.41 12.33 -3.58
CA LEU A 134 14.49 13.30 -3.79
C LEU A 134 14.03 14.55 -4.55
N SER A 135 13.16 14.40 -5.55
CA SER A 135 12.62 15.57 -6.26
C SER A 135 11.64 16.38 -5.40
N LEU A 136 10.71 15.73 -4.70
CA LEU A 136 9.66 16.43 -3.94
C LEU A 136 10.18 17.09 -2.66
N ALA A 137 11.14 16.45 -1.98
CA ALA A 137 11.70 16.95 -0.73
C ALA A 137 12.92 17.85 -0.93
N LEU A 138 13.77 17.55 -1.91
CA LEU A 138 15.07 18.23 -2.09
C LEU A 138 15.22 18.95 -3.43
N ALA A 139 14.16 18.99 -4.26
CA ALA A 139 14.18 19.60 -5.59
C ALA A 139 15.30 19.06 -6.51
N GLN A 140 15.75 17.83 -6.29
CA GLN A 140 16.74 17.19 -7.16
C GLN A 140 16.11 16.77 -8.50
N HIS A 141 16.87 16.89 -9.58
CA HIS A 141 16.42 16.56 -10.93
C HIS A 141 16.33 15.05 -11.15
N HIS A 142 15.21 14.46 -10.74
CA HIS A 142 14.90 13.05 -10.94
C HIS A 142 13.50 12.88 -11.54
N ALA A 143 13.41 12.03 -12.57
CA ALA A 143 12.13 11.66 -13.17
C ALA A 143 11.39 10.62 -12.31
N ILE A 144 10.06 10.59 -12.46
CA ILE A 144 9.18 9.60 -11.82
C ILE A 144 8.36 8.87 -12.87
N LEU A 145 7.93 7.64 -12.55
CA LEU A 145 7.12 6.84 -13.46
C LEU A 145 6.14 5.93 -12.70
N ASP A 146 5.32 6.52 -11.85
CA ASP A 146 4.25 5.83 -11.14
C ASP A 146 3.09 5.43 -12.09
N GLY A 147 2.05 4.77 -11.56
CA GLY A 147 0.91 4.36 -12.36
C GLY A 147 0.13 5.53 -13.01
N ASN A 148 0.18 6.72 -12.41
CA ASN A 148 -0.44 7.93 -12.94
C ASN A 148 0.37 8.49 -14.11
N VAL A 149 1.67 8.68 -13.92
CA VAL A 149 2.60 9.19 -14.93
C VAL A 149 2.67 8.23 -16.12
N LYS A 150 2.76 6.91 -15.89
CA LYS A 150 2.72 5.89 -16.96
C LYS A 150 1.49 6.07 -17.86
N ARG A 151 0.32 6.35 -17.29
CA ARG A 151 -0.93 6.54 -18.05
C ARG A 151 -0.94 7.86 -18.82
N VAL A 152 -0.53 8.95 -18.20
CA VAL A 152 -0.43 10.27 -18.86
C VAL A 152 0.50 10.18 -20.07
N LEU A 153 1.70 9.63 -19.87
CA LEU A 153 2.71 9.54 -20.93
C LEU A 153 2.37 8.52 -22.00
N ALA A 154 1.79 7.37 -21.64
CA ALA A 154 1.34 6.40 -22.64
C ALA A 154 0.27 6.97 -23.56
N ARG A 155 -0.66 7.78 -23.03
CA ARG A 155 -1.68 8.48 -23.82
C ARG A 155 -1.08 9.62 -24.64
N HIS A 156 -0.24 10.44 -24.00
CA HIS A 156 0.36 11.61 -24.66
C HIS A 156 1.21 11.19 -25.87
N GLY A 157 2.05 10.16 -25.71
CA GLY A 157 2.90 9.64 -26.79
C GLY A 157 2.30 8.50 -27.61
N ALA A 158 1.03 8.11 -27.39
CA ALA A 158 0.39 6.92 -27.98
C ALA A 158 1.30 5.65 -27.92
N ILE A 159 1.90 5.41 -26.76
CA ILE A 159 2.85 4.30 -26.56
C ILE A 159 2.06 2.99 -26.34
N ASP A 160 2.01 2.16 -27.37
CA ASP A 160 1.29 0.88 -27.35
C ASP A 160 1.91 -0.15 -26.38
N GLY A 161 1.05 -1.03 -25.89
CA GLY A 161 1.43 -2.19 -25.09
C GLY A 161 1.31 -1.99 -23.58
N TRP A 162 1.43 -3.11 -22.86
CA TRP A 162 1.29 -3.12 -21.40
C TRP A 162 2.59 -2.64 -20.73
N PRO A 163 2.56 -1.59 -19.88
CA PRO A 163 3.74 -1.06 -19.19
C PRO A 163 4.43 -2.01 -18.22
N GLY A 164 3.88 -3.21 -17.98
CA GLY A 164 4.58 -4.28 -17.25
C GLY A 164 5.56 -5.08 -18.11
N LYS A 165 5.60 -4.85 -19.44
CA LYS A 165 6.64 -5.41 -20.32
C LYS A 165 7.82 -4.45 -20.38
N LYS A 166 9.03 -4.97 -20.18
CA LYS A 166 10.27 -4.17 -20.16
C LYS A 166 10.46 -3.23 -21.36
N PRO A 167 10.18 -3.64 -22.62
CA PRO A 167 10.30 -2.73 -23.77
C PRO A 167 9.35 -1.52 -23.72
N VAL A 168 8.13 -1.70 -23.19
CA VAL A 168 7.15 -0.60 -23.05
C VAL A 168 7.54 0.30 -21.88
N GLU A 169 7.98 -0.29 -20.78
CA GLU A 169 8.46 0.45 -19.61
C GLU A 169 9.68 1.32 -19.95
N ASN A 170 10.65 0.79 -20.71
CA ASN A 170 11.84 1.56 -21.12
C ASN A 170 11.45 2.78 -21.98
N LYS A 171 10.55 2.63 -22.96
CA LYS A 171 10.04 3.77 -23.76
C LYS A 171 9.41 4.86 -22.90
N LEU A 172 8.69 4.46 -21.85
CA LEU A 172 8.07 5.40 -20.92
C LEU A 172 9.11 6.09 -20.03
N TRP A 173 10.17 5.37 -19.62
CA TRP A 173 11.32 5.95 -18.90
C TRP A 173 12.06 6.97 -19.77
N ASP A 174 12.41 6.60 -21.00
CA ASP A 174 13.07 7.51 -21.95
C ASP A 174 12.25 8.79 -22.17
N LEU A 175 10.91 8.66 -22.24
CA LEU A 175 10.04 9.81 -22.43
C LEU A 175 9.95 10.68 -21.17
N THR A 176 9.77 10.09 -19.98
CA THR A 176 9.68 10.89 -18.75
C THR A 176 10.99 11.62 -18.45
N GLU A 177 12.14 11.00 -18.69
CA GLU A 177 13.45 11.62 -18.49
C GLU A 177 13.65 12.84 -19.41
N LYS A 178 13.24 12.72 -20.68
CA LYS A 178 13.30 13.84 -21.64
C LYS A 178 12.39 15.01 -21.26
N LEU A 179 11.23 14.72 -20.67
CA LEU A 179 10.22 15.73 -20.34
C LEU A 179 10.41 16.35 -18.95
N THR A 180 11.13 15.68 -18.05
CA THR A 180 11.33 16.15 -16.68
C THR A 180 12.26 17.37 -16.67
N PRO A 181 11.81 18.55 -16.22
CA PRO A 181 12.61 19.76 -16.23
C PRO A 181 13.64 19.76 -15.09
N ASN A 182 14.74 20.49 -15.29
CA ASN A 182 15.71 20.78 -14.23
C ASN A 182 15.14 21.71 -13.16
N LEU A 183 14.44 22.78 -13.59
CA LEU A 183 13.83 23.77 -12.71
C LEU A 183 12.39 23.38 -12.38
N ASP A 184 11.98 23.63 -11.14
CA ASP A 184 10.63 23.32 -10.64
C ASP A 184 10.22 21.84 -10.78
N VAL A 185 11.20 20.92 -10.78
CA VAL A 185 10.99 19.47 -10.86
C VAL A 185 10.01 18.94 -9.80
N GLN A 186 10.06 19.50 -8.59
CA GLN A 186 9.16 19.17 -7.48
C GLN A 186 7.70 19.49 -7.82
N LYS A 187 7.45 20.62 -8.51
CA LYS A 187 6.11 21.01 -8.96
C LYS A 187 5.68 20.13 -10.12
N TYR A 188 6.56 19.94 -11.10
CA TYR A 188 6.31 19.11 -12.27
C TYR A 188 5.94 17.67 -11.90
N ASN A 189 6.73 17.02 -11.05
CA ASN A 189 6.47 15.63 -10.64
C ASN A 189 5.16 15.50 -9.85
N GLN A 190 4.89 16.41 -8.91
CA GLN A 190 3.60 16.45 -8.21
C GLN A 190 2.43 16.64 -9.19
N ALA A 191 2.58 17.55 -10.14
CA ALA A 191 1.56 17.85 -11.15
C ALA A 191 1.28 16.66 -12.06
N MET A 192 2.31 15.92 -12.50
CA MET A 192 2.13 14.72 -13.32
C MET A 192 1.32 13.65 -12.59
N MET A 193 1.55 13.47 -11.29
CA MET A 193 0.76 12.56 -10.45
C MET A 193 -0.67 13.08 -10.27
N ASP A 194 -0.85 14.36 -9.97
CA ASP A 194 -2.15 15.01 -9.79
C ASP A 194 -3.02 14.92 -11.06
N ILE A 195 -2.45 15.29 -12.22
CA ILE A 195 -3.12 15.21 -13.52
C ILE A 195 -3.53 13.77 -13.80
N GLY A 196 -2.66 12.79 -13.58
CA GLY A 196 -3.05 11.40 -13.74
C GLY A 196 -4.19 11.01 -12.81
N ALA A 197 -4.17 11.44 -11.56
CA ALA A 197 -5.17 11.10 -10.56
C ALA A 197 -6.55 11.72 -10.84
N SER A 198 -6.63 13.00 -11.23
CA SER A 198 -7.90 13.74 -11.33
C SER A 198 -8.37 14.05 -12.76
N ILE A 199 -7.45 14.22 -13.72
CA ILE A 199 -7.78 14.67 -15.09
C ILE A 199 -7.67 13.51 -16.08
N CYS A 200 -6.48 12.95 -16.22
CA CYS A 200 -6.18 11.83 -17.10
C CYS A 200 -6.48 10.50 -16.39
N SER A 201 -7.70 10.36 -15.86
CA SER A 201 -8.16 9.22 -15.08
C SER A 201 -8.23 7.93 -15.92
N ARG A 202 -8.33 6.75 -15.27
CA ARG A 202 -8.41 5.46 -15.98
C ARG A 202 -9.60 5.39 -16.92
N SER A 203 -10.76 5.84 -16.45
CA SER A 203 -12.03 5.83 -17.17
C SER A 203 -12.55 7.26 -17.32
N ARG A 204 -12.92 7.65 -18.53
CA ARG A 204 -13.46 8.98 -18.85
C ARG A 204 -12.51 10.14 -18.45
N PRO A 205 -11.33 10.26 -19.09
CA PRO A 205 -10.43 11.36 -18.83
C PRO A 205 -11.04 12.71 -19.28
N ILE A 206 -10.84 13.76 -18.48
CA ILE A 206 -11.38 15.11 -18.73
C ILE A 206 -10.38 15.86 -19.62
N CYS A 207 -10.34 15.50 -20.90
CA CYS A 207 -9.31 16.02 -21.81
C CYS A 207 -9.44 17.52 -22.11
N SER A 208 -10.62 18.11 -21.92
CA SER A 208 -10.83 19.57 -22.00
C SER A 208 -9.99 20.35 -21.00
N ASP A 209 -9.71 19.75 -19.84
CA ASP A 209 -9.06 20.40 -18.70
C ASP A 209 -7.58 20.00 -18.60
N CYS A 210 -7.11 19.16 -19.53
CA CYS A 210 -5.75 18.65 -19.54
C CYS A 210 -4.80 19.67 -20.21
N PRO A 211 -3.74 20.12 -19.53
CA PRO A 211 -2.85 21.17 -20.04
C PRO A 211 -1.98 20.75 -21.23
N VAL A 212 -1.98 19.46 -21.56
CA VAL A 212 -1.21 18.87 -22.67
C VAL A 212 -2.12 18.13 -23.64
N ALA A 213 -3.42 18.47 -23.68
CA ALA A 213 -4.38 17.86 -24.58
C ALA A 213 -4.15 18.21 -26.05
N ILE A 214 -3.64 19.41 -26.32
CA ILE A 214 -3.51 19.96 -27.68
C ILE A 214 -2.58 19.13 -28.58
N ASP A 215 -1.59 18.47 -27.99
CA ASP A 215 -0.60 17.63 -28.67
C ASP A 215 -0.58 16.18 -28.15
N CYS A 216 -1.56 15.80 -27.32
CA CYS A 216 -1.73 14.43 -26.86
C CYS A 216 -2.21 13.52 -28.00
N GLN A 217 -1.39 12.57 -28.42
CA GLN A 217 -1.67 11.72 -29.59
C GLN A 217 -2.92 10.86 -29.39
N ALA A 218 -3.15 10.33 -28.18
CA ALA A 218 -4.38 9.58 -27.89
C ALA A 218 -5.63 10.47 -27.87
N GLN A 219 -5.52 11.76 -27.53
CA GLN A 219 -6.63 12.71 -27.59
C GLN A 219 -6.97 13.04 -29.04
N LEU A 220 -5.96 13.38 -29.84
CA LEU A 220 -6.12 13.74 -31.25
C LEU A 220 -6.70 12.59 -32.08
N SER A 221 -6.41 11.34 -31.70
CA SER A 221 -6.94 10.14 -32.37
C SER A 221 -8.20 9.55 -31.71
N GLY A 222 -8.65 10.06 -30.56
CA GLY A 222 -9.79 9.51 -29.82
C GLY A 222 -9.57 8.11 -29.22
N ARG A 223 -8.32 7.71 -28.99
CA ARG A 223 -7.91 6.35 -28.56
C ARG A 223 -7.42 6.27 -27.11
N GLN A 224 -7.79 7.21 -26.24
CA GLN A 224 -7.35 7.29 -24.84
C GLN A 224 -7.68 6.03 -24.03
N SER A 225 -8.72 5.28 -24.40
CA SER A 225 -9.13 4.02 -23.77
C SER A 225 -8.21 2.84 -24.08
N GLU A 226 -7.39 2.95 -25.12
CA GLU A 226 -6.42 1.92 -25.55
C GLU A 226 -5.08 2.04 -24.82
N TYR A 227 -4.80 3.21 -24.23
CA TYR A 227 -3.55 3.51 -23.55
C TYR A 227 -3.72 3.73 -22.04
N PRO A 228 -2.84 3.16 -21.20
CA PRO A 228 -1.83 2.16 -21.55
C PRO A 228 -2.46 0.80 -21.89
N GLY A 229 -1.73 -0.05 -22.62
CA GLY A 229 -2.19 -1.39 -22.94
C GLY A 229 -2.49 -2.22 -21.68
N LYS A 230 -3.52 -3.08 -21.77
CA LYS A 230 -4.01 -3.84 -20.62
C LYS A 230 -3.02 -4.94 -20.21
N LYS A 231 -2.93 -5.18 -18.90
CA LYS A 231 -2.26 -6.36 -18.35
C LYS A 231 -2.92 -7.62 -18.93
N PRO A 232 -2.15 -8.61 -19.42
CA PRO A 232 -2.72 -9.89 -19.84
C PRO A 232 -3.51 -10.52 -18.69
N LYS A 233 -4.74 -10.97 -18.98
CA LYS A 233 -5.58 -11.66 -18.00
C LYS A 233 -4.93 -13.01 -17.65
N LYS A 234 -4.91 -13.34 -16.36
CA LYS A 234 -4.59 -14.68 -15.86
C LYS A 234 -5.82 -15.20 -15.13
N VAL A 235 -6.03 -16.52 -15.20
CA VAL A 235 -6.98 -17.19 -14.31
C VAL A 235 -6.46 -17.03 -12.88
N ILE A 236 -7.30 -16.53 -11.99
CA ILE A 236 -6.97 -16.35 -10.58
C ILE A 236 -7.46 -17.62 -9.86
N PRO A 237 -6.57 -18.47 -9.34
CA PRO A 237 -6.98 -19.70 -8.66
C PRO A 237 -7.76 -19.38 -7.37
N GLU A 238 -8.64 -20.30 -6.98
CA GLU A 238 -9.40 -20.25 -5.74
C GLU A 238 -8.82 -21.29 -4.76
N LYS A 239 -8.76 -20.94 -3.48
CA LYS A 239 -8.26 -21.80 -2.40
C LYS A 239 -9.23 -21.70 -1.22
N ASN A 240 -9.33 -22.77 -0.45
CA ASN A 240 -10.08 -22.77 0.81
C ASN A 240 -9.14 -22.61 2.00
N ALA A 241 -9.66 -22.05 3.08
CA ALA A 241 -9.00 -22.04 4.39
C ALA A 241 -10.03 -22.14 5.51
N TYR A 242 -9.72 -22.96 6.50
CA TYR A 242 -10.44 -23.04 7.75
C TYR A 242 -9.65 -22.24 8.80
N MET A 243 -10.30 -21.30 9.48
CA MET A 243 -9.67 -20.49 10.52
C MET A 243 -10.27 -20.81 11.88
N LEU A 244 -9.44 -21.32 12.79
CA LEU A 244 -9.86 -21.66 14.14
C LEU A 244 -9.94 -20.40 15.00
N VAL A 245 -11.13 -20.11 15.51
CA VAL A 245 -11.39 -19.05 16.48
C VAL A 245 -11.59 -19.72 17.83
N GLN A 246 -10.50 -19.98 18.53
CA GLN A 246 -10.54 -20.53 19.87
C GLN A 246 -10.76 -19.40 20.88
N VAL A 247 -11.82 -19.52 21.69
CA VAL A 247 -12.20 -18.53 22.71
C VAL A 247 -11.90 -19.06 24.11
N LYS A 248 -11.42 -18.16 24.97
CA LYS A 248 -11.30 -18.36 26.42
C LYS A 248 -11.74 -17.08 27.13
N GLY A 249 -12.98 -17.05 27.62
CA GLY A 249 -13.58 -15.83 28.15
C GLY A 249 -13.58 -14.72 27.09
N ASP A 250 -12.98 -13.57 27.42
CA ASP A 250 -12.86 -12.41 26.52
C ASP A 250 -11.62 -12.43 25.62
N GLU A 251 -10.93 -13.57 25.53
CA GLU A 251 -9.67 -13.70 24.78
C GLU A 251 -9.79 -14.73 23.65
N VAL A 252 -9.06 -14.46 22.57
CA VAL A 252 -8.91 -15.40 21.46
C VAL A 252 -7.45 -15.66 21.14
N ILE A 253 -7.13 -16.87 20.71
CA ILE A 253 -5.74 -17.18 20.33
C ILE A 253 -5.43 -16.74 18.90
N LEU A 254 -4.30 -16.07 18.72
CA LEU A 254 -3.71 -15.74 17.43
C LEU A 254 -2.30 -16.32 17.34
N GLU A 255 -1.89 -16.68 16.12
CA GLU A 255 -0.53 -17.11 15.78
C GLU A 255 0.15 -16.05 14.90
N LYS A 256 1.44 -15.83 15.15
CA LYS A 256 2.25 -14.96 14.30
C LYS A 256 2.67 -15.70 13.02
N ARG A 257 2.32 -15.15 11.87
CA ARG A 257 2.72 -15.67 10.55
C ARG A 257 4.23 -15.50 10.34
N PRO A 258 4.90 -16.44 9.66
CA PRO A 258 6.28 -16.27 9.22
C PRO A 258 6.48 -14.96 8.42
N PRO A 259 7.67 -14.34 8.41
CA PRO A 259 7.90 -13.08 7.69
C PRO A 259 7.64 -13.15 6.17
N ALA A 260 7.80 -14.35 5.58
CA ALA A 260 7.57 -14.63 4.18
C ALA A 260 6.18 -15.25 3.93
N GLY A 261 5.61 -15.00 2.76
CA GLY A 261 4.30 -15.50 2.35
C GLY A 261 3.14 -14.55 2.65
N ILE A 262 1.91 -15.06 2.59
CA ILE A 262 0.70 -14.25 2.84
C ILE A 262 0.68 -13.74 4.26
N TRP A 263 0.28 -12.47 4.43
CA TRP A 263 0.22 -11.81 5.74
C TRP A 263 1.50 -11.92 6.56
N GLY A 264 2.66 -11.98 5.90
CA GLY A 264 3.90 -12.31 6.60
C GLY A 264 4.21 -11.35 7.75
N GLY A 265 4.53 -11.89 8.93
CA GLY A 265 4.77 -11.14 10.17
C GLY A 265 3.52 -10.60 10.88
N LEU A 266 2.31 -10.83 10.35
CA LEU A 266 1.06 -10.44 11.00
C LEU A 266 0.51 -11.55 11.88
N TRP A 267 -0.32 -11.16 12.83
CA TRP A 267 -1.07 -12.06 13.69
C TRP A 267 -2.36 -12.51 12.99
N CYS A 268 -2.58 -13.82 12.97
CA CYS A 268 -3.70 -14.48 12.32
C CYS A 268 -4.36 -15.51 13.25
N PHE A 269 -5.61 -15.86 12.98
CA PHE A 269 -6.17 -17.09 13.54
C PHE A 269 -5.39 -18.30 12.99
N PRO A 270 -5.19 -19.37 13.79
CA PRO A 270 -4.68 -20.62 13.28
C PRO A 270 -5.45 -21.05 12.03
N GLN A 271 -4.72 -21.41 10.97
CA GLN A 271 -5.29 -21.62 9.63
C GLN A 271 -4.91 -23.00 9.10
N PHE A 272 -5.90 -23.70 8.55
CA PHE A 272 -5.80 -25.04 7.98
C PHE A 272 -6.32 -25.06 6.55
N SER A 273 -5.82 -25.97 5.73
CA SER A 273 -6.23 -26.11 4.33
C SER A 273 -7.52 -26.94 4.21
N THR A 274 -7.74 -27.87 5.14
CA THR A 274 -8.92 -28.72 5.19
C THR A 274 -9.53 -28.73 6.59
N ARG A 275 -10.76 -29.26 6.70
CA ARG A 275 -11.44 -29.43 7.99
C ARG A 275 -10.75 -30.50 8.82
N GLU A 276 -10.32 -31.57 8.17
CA GLU A 276 -9.63 -32.70 8.79
C GLU A 276 -8.32 -32.26 9.46
N GLU A 277 -7.54 -31.37 8.81
CA GLU A 277 -6.32 -30.80 9.40
C GLU A 277 -6.61 -29.98 10.68
N LEU A 278 -7.74 -29.27 10.74
CA LEU A 278 -8.17 -28.52 11.92
C LEU A 278 -8.57 -29.48 13.06
N ASP A 279 -9.36 -30.51 12.75
CA ASP A 279 -9.80 -31.49 13.74
C ASP A 279 -8.61 -32.27 14.32
N GLU A 280 -7.65 -32.66 13.48
CA GLU A 280 -6.38 -33.28 13.92
C GLU A 280 -5.57 -32.36 14.85
N TYR A 281 -5.55 -31.05 14.57
CA TYR A 281 -4.88 -30.08 15.42
C TYR A 281 -5.52 -29.99 16.81
N LEU A 282 -6.86 -29.94 16.89
CA LEU A 282 -7.59 -29.92 18.17
C LEU A 282 -7.27 -31.17 19.01
N ILE A 283 -7.28 -32.34 18.39
CA ILE A 283 -6.94 -33.63 19.04
C ILE A 283 -5.49 -33.61 19.52
N THR A 284 -4.55 -33.21 18.67
CA THR A 284 -3.11 -33.21 18.99
C THR A 284 -2.77 -32.25 20.14
N LYS A 285 -3.49 -31.14 20.23
CA LYS A 285 -3.37 -30.18 21.34
C LYS A 285 -4.12 -30.59 22.61
N GLY A 286 -4.89 -31.69 22.57
CA GLY A 286 -5.68 -32.16 23.70
C GLY A 286 -6.79 -31.18 24.10
N LEU A 287 -7.29 -30.39 23.14
CA LEU A 287 -8.33 -29.39 23.39
C LEU A 287 -9.70 -30.07 23.38
N ALA A 288 -10.35 -30.14 24.54
CA ALA A 288 -11.71 -30.64 24.66
C ALA A 288 -12.70 -29.56 24.23
N VAL A 289 -13.19 -29.66 22.98
CA VAL A 289 -14.24 -28.77 22.45
C VAL A 289 -15.58 -29.19 23.05
N PHE A 290 -16.26 -28.27 23.74
CA PHE A 290 -17.62 -28.51 24.24
C PHE A 290 -18.69 -27.74 23.44
N GLU A 291 -18.29 -26.69 22.72
CA GLU A 291 -19.16 -25.94 21.83
C GLU A 291 -18.40 -25.55 20.55
N GLU A 292 -19.06 -25.73 19.40
CA GLU A 292 -18.56 -25.36 18.08
C GLU A 292 -19.64 -24.60 17.30
N GLU A 293 -19.28 -23.45 16.73
CA GLU A 293 -20.14 -22.68 15.83
C GLU A 293 -19.39 -22.33 14.53
N ILE A 294 -20.01 -22.59 13.38
CA ILE A 294 -19.48 -22.15 12.08
C ILE A 294 -19.92 -20.71 11.83
N LEU A 295 -18.96 -19.79 11.79
CA LEU A 295 -19.23 -18.39 11.51
C LEU A 295 -19.43 -18.15 10.01
N PRO A 296 -20.12 -17.07 9.60
CA PRO A 296 -20.30 -16.73 8.19
C PRO A 296 -18.97 -16.64 7.43
N GLY A 297 -18.80 -17.54 6.45
CA GLY A 297 -17.61 -17.56 5.60
C GLY A 297 -17.52 -16.36 4.67
N PHE A 298 -16.30 -16.09 4.16
CA PHE A 298 -16.07 -14.99 3.24
C PHE A 298 -14.88 -15.19 2.30
N ARG A 299 -14.95 -14.56 1.13
CA ARG A 299 -13.84 -14.50 0.18
C ARG A 299 -12.90 -13.35 0.49
N HIS A 300 -11.61 -13.64 0.65
CA HIS A 300 -10.52 -12.66 0.66
C HIS A 300 -9.77 -12.71 -0.68
N THR A 301 -9.64 -11.57 -1.35
CA THR A 301 -9.03 -11.50 -2.70
C THR A 301 -7.61 -10.97 -2.64
N PHE A 302 -6.64 -11.80 -3.04
CA PHE A 302 -5.29 -11.38 -3.34
C PHE A 302 -5.14 -11.09 -4.83
N SER A 303 -4.06 -10.40 -5.20
CA SER A 303 -3.74 -10.12 -6.60
C SER A 303 -3.46 -11.37 -7.46
N HIS A 304 -3.24 -12.52 -6.83
CA HIS A 304 -2.76 -13.74 -7.46
C HIS A 304 -3.57 -15.00 -7.11
N PHE A 305 -4.52 -14.93 -6.17
CA PHE A 305 -5.50 -15.99 -5.87
C PHE A 305 -6.66 -15.44 -5.02
N HIS A 306 -7.78 -16.16 -4.96
CA HIS A 306 -8.86 -15.95 -3.99
C HIS A 306 -8.75 -16.97 -2.86
N LEU A 307 -8.98 -16.54 -1.63
CA LEU A 307 -9.04 -17.39 -0.45
C LEU A 307 -10.45 -17.34 0.14
N ASP A 308 -11.18 -18.44 0.05
CA ASP A 308 -12.47 -18.62 0.69
C ASP A 308 -12.25 -19.14 2.11
N ILE A 309 -12.64 -18.32 3.08
CA ILE A 309 -12.35 -18.51 4.50
C ILE A 309 -13.60 -18.95 5.22
N SER A 310 -13.51 -20.05 5.94
CA SER A 310 -14.53 -20.59 6.84
C SER A 310 -14.02 -20.50 8.29
N PRO A 311 -14.45 -19.49 9.07
CA PRO A 311 -14.07 -19.40 10.46
C PRO A 311 -14.90 -20.37 11.32
N ILE A 312 -14.24 -21.08 12.22
CA ILE A 312 -14.87 -22.03 13.15
C ILE A 312 -14.59 -21.56 14.57
N LEU A 313 -15.64 -21.14 15.26
CA LEU A 313 -15.62 -20.76 16.66
C LEU A 313 -15.63 -22.01 17.53
N VAL A 314 -14.69 -22.13 18.44
CA VAL A 314 -14.66 -23.22 19.43
C VAL A 314 -14.47 -22.67 20.83
N SER A 315 -15.27 -23.20 21.75
CA SER A 315 -15.10 -23.03 23.19
C SER A 315 -14.45 -24.30 23.75
N VAL A 316 -13.34 -24.14 24.47
CA VAL A 316 -12.53 -25.28 24.95
C VAL A 316 -12.45 -25.33 26.47
N GLU A 317 -12.54 -26.53 27.04
CA GLU A 317 -12.25 -26.83 28.45
C GLU A 317 -10.86 -27.48 28.59
N GLY A 318 -10.20 -27.25 29.73
CA GLY A 318 -8.93 -27.91 30.06
C GLY A 318 -7.72 -27.28 29.38
N PHE A 319 -7.09 -26.31 30.05
CA PHE A 319 -5.79 -25.81 29.66
C PHE A 319 -4.71 -26.67 30.31
N SER A 320 -3.86 -27.31 29.50
CA SER A 320 -2.58 -27.80 29.98
C SER A 320 -1.52 -26.79 29.51
N ASP A 321 -0.99 -25.98 30.44
CA ASP A 321 0.19 -25.12 30.21
C ASP A 321 1.44 -25.91 29.76
N ASN A 322 1.38 -27.25 29.74
CA ASN A 322 2.52 -28.15 29.66
C ASN A 322 2.62 -29.02 28.40
N LEU A 323 1.93 -28.70 27.29
CA LEU A 323 2.00 -29.54 26.09
C LEU A 323 2.53 -28.81 24.85
N VAL A 324 3.80 -29.13 24.58
CA VAL A 324 4.55 -29.02 23.33
C VAL A 324 5.08 -27.62 23.03
N MET A 325 6.40 -27.53 22.80
CA MET A 325 7.08 -26.35 22.23
C MET A 325 6.21 -25.78 21.10
N GLU A 326 5.68 -24.57 21.29
CA GLU A 326 4.93 -23.93 20.22
C GLU A 326 5.89 -23.63 19.07
N ASP A 327 5.71 -24.32 17.94
CA ASP A 327 6.48 -24.09 16.70
C ASP A 327 6.31 -22.66 16.15
N LYS A 328 5.31 -21.91 16.65
CA LYS A 328 5.01 -20.54 16.24
C LYS A 328 4.66 -19.67 17.44
N PRO A 329 5.11 -18.40 17.48
CA PRO A 329 4.69 -17.47 18.53
C PRO A 329 3.17 -17.31 18.55
N SER A 330 2.54 -17.58 19.70
CA SER A 330 1.11 -17.38 19.95
C SER A 330 0.84 -16.17 20.86
N LEU A 331 -0.40 -15.67 20.83
CA LEU A 331 -0.87 -14.55 21.63
C LEU A 331 -2.35 -14.74 21.96
N TRP A 332 -2.68 -14.68 23.25
CA TRP A 332 -4.05 -14.46 23.70
C TRP A 332 -4.40 -12.99 23.50
N TYR A 333 -5.21 -12.72 22.48
CA TYR A 333 -5.67 -11.39 22.10
C TYR A 333 -6.92 -11.05 22.91
N ASN A 334 -6.74 -10.13 23.85
CA ASN A 334 -7.82 -9.65 24.71
C ASN A 334 -8.76 -8.71 23.94
N LEU A 335 -10.04 -9.07 23.82
CA LEU A 335 -10.99 -8.31 23.01
C LEU A 335 -11.31 -6.92 23.60
N PRO A 336 -11.52 -6.76 24.92
CA PRO A 336 -11.73 -5.44 25.54
C PRO A 336 -10.47 -4.56 25.59
N HIS A 337 -9.30 -5.17 25.78
CA HIS A 337 -8.00 -4.48 25.92
C HIS A 337 -6.99 -4.98 24.89
N PRO A 338 -7.21 -4.67 23.59
CA PRO A 338 -6.44 -5.27 22.51
C PRO A 338 -4.95 -4.89 22.57
N PRO A 339 -4.03 -5.87 22.45
CA PRO A 339 -2.60 -5.59 22.33
C PRO A 339 -2.30 -4.86 21.02
N LYS A 340 -1.26 -4.01 21.04
CA LYS A 340 -0.82 -3.22 19.87
C LYS A 340 -0.01 -4.08 18.91
N VAL A 341 -0.68 -4.97 18.19
CA VAL A 341 -0.08 -5.87 17.21
C VAL A 341 -0.62 -5.64 15.79
N GLY A 342 0.17 -6.02 14.79
CA GLY A 342 -0.23 -5.99 13.39
C GLY A 342 -1.14 -7.15 13.04
N LEU A 343 -2.40 -6.87 12.66
CA LEU A 343 -3.39 -7.89 12.31
C LEU A 343 -3.51 -8.04 10.80
N ALA A 344 -3.77 -9.28 10.35
CA ALA A 344 -4.21 -9.50 8.97
C ALA A 344 -5.64 -9.00 8.77
N ALA A 345 -5.94 -8.49 7.57
CA ALA A 345 -7.29 -8.01 7.24
C ALA A 345 -8.39 -9.08 7.39
N ALA A 346 -8.06 -10.36 7.17
CA ALA A 346 -9.01 -11.45 7.44
C ALA A 346 -9.29 -11.61 8.95
N THR A 347 -8.26 -11.46 9.77
CA THR A 347 -8.35 -11.50 11.24
C THR A 347 -9.16 -10.33 11.78
N GLU A 348 -8.90 -9.11 11.31
CA GLU A 348 -9.73 -7.94 11.68
C GLU A 348 -11.21 -8.16 11.35
N ARG A 349 -11.49 -8.75 10.18
CA ARG A 349 -12.87 -9.04 9.76
C ARG A 349 -13.54 -10.07 10.68
N ILE A 350 -12.83 -11.11 11.07
CA ILE A 350 -13.35 -12.13 12.00
C ILE A 350 -13.56 -11.51 13.38
N LEU A 351 -12.57 -10.80 13.93
CA LEU A 351 -12.67 -10.11 15.23
C LEU A 351 -13.85 -9.14 15.27
N ALA A 352 -14.09 -8.37 14.20
CA ALA A 352 -15.24 -7.48 14.10
C ALA A 352 -16.59 -8.23 14.13
N SER A 353 -16.65 -9.45 13.61
CA SER A 353 -17.85 -10.29 13.70
C SER A 353 -18.05 -10.89 15.09
N LEU A 354 -16.97 -11.20 15.82
CA LEU A 354 -17.06 -11.76 17.18
C LEU A 354 -17.71 -10.79 18.16
N GLY A 355 -17.45 -9.49 18.04
CA GLY A 355 -18.15 -8.48 18.84
C GLY A 355 -19.67 -8.52 18.70
N SER A 356 -20.22 -9.01 17.58
CA SER A 356 -21.67 -9.18 17.41
C SER A 356 -22.22 -10.52 17.91
N VAL A 357 -21.34 -11.50 18.15
CA VAL A 357 -21.66 -12.85 18.61
C VAL A 357 -21.53 -12.95 20.13
N LEU A 358 -20.50 -12.35 20.72
CA LEU A 358 -20.22 -12.40 22.16
C LEU A 358 -21.07 -11.43 23.01
N ILE A 359 -21.81 -10.50 22.40
CA ILE A 359 -22.77 -9.61 23.10
C ILE A 359 -24.16 -10.27 23.24
N LYS A 360 -24.35 -11.50 22.75
CA LYS A 360 -25.64 -12.20 22.80
C LYS A 360 -25.95 -12.94 24.11
N GLU A 361 -25.16 -12.77 25.16
CA GLU A 361 -25.46 -13.30 26.49
C GLU A 361 -25.97 -12.23 27.46
#